data_AF-A0JSS7-F1
#
_entry.id   AF-A0JSS7-F1
#
_cell.length_a   1.000
_cell.length_b   1.000
_cell.length_c   1.000
_cell.angle_alpha   90.00
_cell.angle_beta   90.00
_cell.angle_gamma   90.00
#
_symmetry.space_group_name_H-M   'P 1'
#
loop_
_entity.id
_entity.type
_entity.pdbx_description
1 polymer ?
#
loop_
_entity_poly.entity_id
_entity_poly.type
_entity_poly.pdbx_seq_one_letter_code
_entity_poly.pdbx_strand_id
1 'polypeptide(L)'
;MTHTPARMQPAHPLDYWLSPDLARVSPPNAPSRLRQLADAQGTLAAAWSSAISGGPVLVLTGGFVSVLTGNPVWVLVLGLIGAALTVAGLLAWKRVRATVPSTDTALITRGPGSARGGITMVAVLAGLTGAGMAATLPSAEERGTVVALVGAYLLLVALLTACILVPSAVMGRARQSFRRRLHTDPHLRRAVEGDLATWRDPYGNAGYGPL
;
A
#
# COMPACT_ATOMS: atom_id res chain seq x y z
N MET A 1 -34.55 37.47 -16.39
CA MET A 1 -34.07 37.20 -15.02
C MET A 1 -33.49 35.79 -14.99
N THR A 2 -32.18 35.68 -15.15
CA THR A 2 -31.44 34.42 -15.08
C THR A 2 -31.29 34.02 -13.62
N HIS A 3 -32.01 32.98 -13.20
CA HIS A 3 -31.78 32.32 -11.92
C HIS A 3 -30.40 31.66 -11.96
N THR A 4 -29.39 32.32 -11.39
CA THR A 4 -28.15 31.65 -11.01
C THR A 4 -28.53 30.65 -9.91
N PRO A 5 -28.41 29.31 -10.12
CA PRO A 5 -28.69 28.37 -9.04
C PRO A 5 -27.74 28.68 -7.89
N ALA A 6 -28.29 28.96 -6.71
CA ALA A 6 -27.52 29.10 -5.49
C ALA A 6 -26.68 27.82 -5.36
N ARG A 7 -25.35 27.97 -5.34
CA ARG A 7 -24.46 26.84 -5.01
C ARG A 7 -24.90 26.35 -3.64
N MET A 8 -25.57 25.19 -3.57
CA MET A 8 -25.91 24.58 -2.29
C MET A 8 -24.60 24.38 -1.54
N GLN A 9 -24.38 25.18 -0.50
CA GLN A 9 -23.25 24.95 0.39
C GLN A 9 -23.43 23.57 1.02
N PRO A 10 -22.33 22.80 1.16
CA PRO A 10 -22.38 21.54 1.88
C PRO A 10 -22.97 21.77 3.28
N ALA A 11 -23.86 20.88 3.73
CA ALA A 11 -24.50 21.00 5.05
C ALA A 11 -23.48 21.11 6.20
N HIS A 12 -22.29 20.52 6.03
CA HIS A 12 -21.17 20.63 6.95
C HIS A 12 -19.84 20.82 6.21
N PRO A 13 -18.93 21.66 6.73
CA PRO A 13 -17.61 21.89 6.12
C PRO A 13 -16.70 20.66 6.26
N LEU A 14 -15.63 20.60 5.47
CA LEU A 14 -14.67 19.49 5.51
C LEU A 14 -14.03 19.31 6.91
N ASP A 15 -13.71 20.41 7.60
CA ASP A 15 -13.10 20.33 8.94
C ASP A 15 -14.03 19.67 9.98
N TYR A 16 -15.35 19.77 9.82
CA TYR A 16 -16.30 19.05 10.66
C TYR A 16 -16.16 17.53 10.48
N TRP A 17 -16.09 17.08 9.22
CA TRP A 17 -15.94 15.65 8.89
C TRP A 17 -14.55 15.08 9.22
N LEU A 18 -13.52 15.94 9.31
CA LEU A 18 -12.17 15.55 9.72
C LEU A 18 -11.97 15.57 11.25
N SER A 19 -12.94 16.08 12.01
CA SER A 19 -12.79 16.24 13.45
C SER A 19 -12.57 14.88 14.16
N PRO A 20 -11.58 14.77 15.06
CA PRO A 20 -11.33 13.55 15.81
C PRO A 20 -12.53 13.13 16.67
N ASP A 21 -13.31 14.08 17.15
CA ASP A 21 -14.46 13.85 18.00
C ASP A 21 -15.59 13.15 17.23
N LEU A 22 -15.86 13.58 16.00
CA LEU A 22 -16.84 12.92 15.13
C LEU A 22 -16.39 11.49 14.76
N ALA A 23 -15.09 11.28 14.58
CA ALA A 23 -14.51 9.96 14.34
C ALA A 23 -14.62 9.01 15.55
N ARG A 24 -14.67 9.52 16.78
CA ARG A 24 -14.84 8.73 18.01
C ARG A 24 -16.28 8.24 18.21
N VAL A 25 -17.26 9.06 17.84
CA VAL A 25 -18.69 8.73 18.02
C VAL A 25 -19.21 7.86 16.87
N SER A 26 -18.53 7.88 15.71
CA SER A 26 -18.95 7.13 14.54
C SER A 26 -18.44 5.69 14.58
N PRO A 27 -19.28 4.67 14.26
CA PRO A 27 -18.84 3.29 14.18
C PRO A 27 -17.64 3.14 13.23
N PRO A 28 -16.62 2.32 13.57
CA PRO A 28 -15.40 2.18 12.77
C PRO A 28 -15.65 1.63 11.36
N ASN A 29 -16.77 0.91 11.18
CA ASN A 29 -17.19 0.29 9.93
C ASN A 29 -18.33 1.05 9.21
N ALA A 30 -18.76 2.21 9.72
CA ALA A 30 -19.78 3.01 9.05
C ALA A 30 -19.25 3.48 7.68
N PRO A 31 -19.96 3.21 6.56
CA PRO A 31 -19.53 3.65 5.25
C PRO A 31 -19.59 5.19 5.15
N SER A 32 -18.50 5.80 4.68
CA SER A 32 -18.44 7.23 4.40
C SER A 32 -17.62 7.49 3.14
N ARG A 33 -17.97 8.54 2.40
CA ARG A 33 -17.23 8.97 1.22
C ARG A 33 -15.76 9.24 1.54
N LEU A 34 -15.47 9.92 2.66
CA LEU A 34 -14.10 10.19 3.07
C LEU A 34 -13.29 8.91 3.36
N ARG A 35 -13.91 7.90 3.98
CA ARG A 35 -13.27 6.60 4.19
C ARG A 35 -13.03 5.88 2.88
N GLN A 36 -13.99 5.89 1.96
CA GLN A 36 -13.81 5.30 0.62
C GLN A 36 -12.65 5.95 -0.15
N LEU A 37 -12.55 7.29 -0.13
CA LEU A 37 -11.43 8.01 -0.74
C LEU A 37 -10.09 7.64 -0.08
N ALA A 38 -10.05 7.63 1.25
CA ALA A 38 -8.85 7.26 1.99
C ALA A 38 -8.43 5.81 1.76
N ASP A 39 -9.37 4.88 1.72
CA ASP A 39 -9.14 3.46 1.53
C ASP A 39 -8.73 3.18 0.07
N ALA A 40 -9.37 3.81 -0.92
CA ALA A 40 -8.96 3.71 -2.34
C ALA A 40 -7.54 4.23 -2.56
N GLN A 41 -7.21 5.40 -2.01
CA GLN A 41 -5.87 5.94 -2.10
C GLN A 41 -4.85 5.08 -1.32
N GLY A 42 -5.27 4.53 -0.19
CA GLY A 42 -4.48 3.60 0.63
C GLY A 42 -4.12 2.34 -0.14
N THR A 43 -5.08 1.73 -0.83
CA THR A 43 -4.90 0.54 -1.67
C THR A 43 -3.96 0.81 -2.83
N LEU A 44 -4.13 1.91 -3.57
CA LEU A 44 -3.22 2.27 -4.66
C LEU A 44 -1.81 2.56 -4.13
N ALA A 45 -1.69 3.29 -3.02
CA ALA A 45 -0.40 3.56 -2.40
C ALA A 45 0.28 2.29 -1.89
N ALA A 46 -0.49 1.33 -1.38
CA ALA A 46 0.00 0.02 -0.95
C ALA A 46 0.52 -0.80 -2.13
N ALA A 47 -0.22 -0.86 -3.25
CA ALA A 47 0.23 -1.55 -4.46
C ALA A 47 1.58 -1.00 -4.96
N TRP A 48 1.73 0.33 -5.04
CA TRP A 48 3.00 0.95 -5.44
C TRP A 48 4.10 0.79 -4.39
N SER A 49 3.77 0.69 -3.10
CA SER A 49 4.76 0.42 -2.06
C SER A 49 5.41 -0.95 -2.19
N SER A 50 4.67 -1.96 -2.69
CA SER A 50 5.23 -3.27 -3.03
C SER A 50 6.18 -3.22 -4.21
N ALA A 51 5.92 -2.38 -5.21
CA ALA A 51 6.86 -2.15 -6.31
C ALA A 51 8.16 -1.47 -5.81
N ILE A 52 8.03 -0.48 -4.91
CA ILE A 52 9.17 0.21 -4.31
C ILE A 52 10.04 -0.76 -3.50
N SER A 53 9.44 -1.57 -2.63
CA SER A 53 10.15 -2.53 -1.80
C SER A 53 10.64 -3.76 -2.57
N GLY A 54 9.94 -4.17 -3.64
CA GLY A 54 10.31 -5.30 -4.48
C GLY A 54 11.56 -5.04 -5.33
N GLY A 55 11.82 -3.79 -5.73
CA GLY A 55 12.99 -3.47 -6.53
C GLY A 55 14.34 -3.78 -5.86
N PRO A 56 14.61 -3.34 -4.61
CA PRO A 56 15.79 -3.76 -3.87
C PRO A 56 15.89 -5.28 -3.69
N VAL A 57 14.76 -5.97 -3.49
CA VAL A 57 14.75 -7.44 -3.40
C VAL A 57 15.24 -8.05 -4.71
N LEU A 58 14.76 -7.59 -5.87
CA LEU A 58 15.22 -8.05 -7.18
C LEU A 58 16.71 -7.78 -7.41
N VAL A 59 17.22 -6.61 -7.01
CA VAL A 59 18.65 -6.27 -7.10
C VAL A 59 19.48 -7.25 -6.25
N LEU A 60 19.05 -7.52 -5.01
CA LEU A 60 19.72 -8.47 -4.12
C LEU A 60 19.64 -9.90 -4.68
N THR A 61 18.51 -10.31 -5.24
CA THR A 61 18.37 -11.60 -5.93
C THR A 61 19.33 -11.71 -7.11
N GLY A 62 19.42 -10.68 -7.95
CA GLY A 62 20.36 -10.64 -9.07
C GLY A 62 21.81 -10.77 -8.61
N GLY A 63 22.19 -10.00 -7.59
CA GLY A 63 23.51 -10.09 -6.94
C GLY A 63 23.82 -11.49 -6.44
N PHE A 64 22.91 -12.05 -5.66
CA PHE A 64 23.05 -13.37 -5.07
C PHE A 64 23.20 -14.48 -6.13
N VAL A 65 22.30 -14.51 -7.12
CA VAL A 65 22.35 -15.52 -8.20
C VAL A 65 23.62 -15.36 -9.03
N SER A 66 24.07 -14.13 -9.29
CA SER A 66 25.31 -13.90 -10.04
C SER A 66 26.54 -14.44 -9.32
N VAL A 67 26.60 -14.27 -7.99
CA VAL A 67 27.70 -14.82 -7.17
C VAL A 67 27.66 -16.35 -7.19
N LEU A 68 26.49 -16.96 -7.03
CA LEU A 68 26.37 -18.42 -7.02
C LEU A 68 26.69 -19.06 -8.37
N THR A 69 26.31 -18.40 -9.47
CA THR A 69 26.48 -18.95 -10.83
C THR A 69 27.77 -18.50 -11.52
N GLY A 70 28.49 -17.53 -10.94
CA GLY A 70 29.62 -16.85 -11.59
C GLY A 70 29.22 -16.01 -12.81
N ASN A 71 27.91 -15.77 -13.03
CA ASN A 71 27.39 -15.10 -14.21
C ASN A 71 26.82 -13.71 -13.86
N PRO A 72 27.46 -12.60 -14.28
CA PRO A 72 27.03 -11.24 -13.94
C PRO A 72 25.74 -10.80 -14.65
N VAL A 73 25.26 -11.55 -15.65
CA VAL A 73 24.04 -11.22 -16.41
C VAL A 73 22.84 -11.07 -15.48
N TRP A 74 22.74 -11.84 -14.40
CA TRP A 74 21.62 -11.76 -13.47
C TRP A 74 21.57 -10.44 -12.69
N VAL A 75 22.72 -9.88 -12.28
CA VAL A 75 22.78 -8.53 -11.69
C VAL A 75 22.30 -7.49 -12.70
N LEU A 76 22.73 -7.59 -13.95
CA LEU A 76 22.33 -6.62 -14.97
C LEU A 76 20.82 -6.70 -15.24
N VAL A 77 20.29 -7.88 -15.49
CA VAL A 77 18.87 -8.07 -15.80
C VAL A 77 17.98 -7.73 -14.59
N LEU A 78 18.18 -8.40 -13.46
CA LEU A 78 17.32 -8.21 -12.28
C LEU A 78 17.60 -6.87 -11.59
N GLY A 79 18.83 -6.36 -11.66
CA GLY A 79 19.18 -5.06 -11.12
C GLY A 79 18.55 -3.92 -11.91
N LEU A 80 18.57 -3.96 -13.25
CA LEU A 80 17.90 -2.96 -14.09
C LEU A 80 16.39 -3.02 -13.90
N ILE A 81 15.79 -4.22 -13.90
CA ILE A 81 14.35 -4.39 -13.65
C ILE A 81 13.99 -3.88 -12.25
N GLY A 82 14.77 -4.24 -11.24
CA GLY A 82 14.55 -3.82 -9.86
C GLY A 82 14.63 -2.30 -9.70
N ALA A 83 15.67 -1.67 -10.27
CA ALA A 83 15.82 -0.22 -10.26
C ALA A 83 14.66 0.49 -11.00
N ALA A 84 14.30 -0.02 -12.19
CA ALA A 84 13.18 0.52 -12.95
C ALA A 84 11.85 0.40 -12.17
N LEU A 85 11.61 -0.73 -11.52
CA LEU A 85 10.42 -0.97 -10.70
C LEU A 85 10.38 -0.03 -9.49
N THR A 86 11.51 0.20 -8.81
CA THR A 86 11.58 1.16 -7.71
C THR A 86 11.30 2.58 -8.17
N VAL A 87 11.92 3.02 -9.28
CA VAL A 87 11.72 4.37 -9.82
C VAL A 87 10.27 4.55 -10.27
N ALA A 88 9.73 3.61 -11.05
CA ALA A 88 8.33 3.64 -11.47
C ALA A 88 7.38 3.64 -10.27
N GLY A 89 7.65 2.81 -9.26
CA GLY A 89 6.90 2.76 -8.01
C GLY A 89 6.92 4.07 -7.25
N LEU A 90 8.08 4.73 -7.13
CA LEU A 90 8.20 6.05 -6.48
C LEU A 90 7.42 7.13 -7.24
N LEU A 91 7.53 7.16 -8.57
CA LEU A 91 6.81 8.13 -9.40
C LEU A 91 5.30 7.93 -9.31
N ALA A 92 4.84 6.69 -9.44
CA ALA A 92 3.42 6.37 -9.37
C ALA A 92 2.85 6.57 -7.96
N TRP A 93 3.60 6.23 -6.91
CA TRP A 93 3.23 6.51 -5.52
C TRP A 93 3.08 8.01 -5.27
N LYS A 94 4.00 8.84 -5.76
CA LYS A 94 3.88 10.30 -5.68
C LYS A 94 2.64 10.81 -6.42
N ARG A 95 2.38 10.32 -7.64
CA ARG A 95 1.20 10.70 -8.44
C ARG A 95 -0.12 10.34 -7.76
N VAL A 96 -0.24 9.11 -7.25
CA VAL A 96 -1.41 8.64 -6.49
C VAL A 96 -1.63 9.49 -5.25
N ARG A 97 -0.56 9.94 -4.58
CA ARG A 97 -0.68 10.75 -3.38
C ARG A 97 -1.12 12.20 -3.63
N ALA A 98 -0.89 12.72 -4.83
CA ALA A 98 -1.25 14.08 -5.24
C ALA A 98 -2.67 14.21 -5.85
N THR A 99 -3.30 13.07 -6.18
CA THR A 99 -4.58 13.04 -6.91
C THR A 99 -5.68 12.44 -6.04
N VAL A 100 -6.92 12.93 -6.19
CA VAL A 100 -8.11 12.31 -5.58
C VAL A 100 -8.45 11.05 -6.38
N PRO A 101 -8.51 9.86 -5.76
CA PRO A 101 -8.79 8.63 -6.48
C PRO A 101 -10.26 8.58 -6.94
N SER A 102 -10.49 8.05 -8.15
CA SER A 102 -11.83 7.68 -8.60
C SER A 102 -12.31 6.47 -7.80
N THR A 103 -13.50 6.56 -7.20
CA THR A 103 -14.12 5.48 -6.42
C THR A 103 -15.02 4.58 -7.24
N ASP A 104 -15.19 4.86 -8.54
CA ASP A 104 -16.11 4.14 -9.43
C ASP A 104 -15.73 2.66 -9.56
N THR A 105 -14.45 2.36 -9.34
CA THR A 105 -13.92 1.00 -9.26
C THR A 105 -13.60 0.68 -7.80
N ALA A 106 -14.53 0.03 -7.10
CA ALA A 106 -14.29 -0.45 -5.75
C ALA A 106 -13.18 -1.54 -5.78
N LEU A 107 -11.96 -1.16 -5.43
CA LEU A 107 -10.86 -2.10 -5.27
C LEU A 107 -11.07 -2.91 -3.98
N ILE A 108 -11.61 -4.11 -4.12
CA ILE A 108 -11.77 -5.05 -3.02
C ILE A 108 -10.41 -5.67 -2.70
N THR A 109 -9.82 -5.28 -1.58
CA THR A 109 -8.59 -5.90 -1.06
C THR A 109 -8.93 -7.06 -0.14
N ARG A 110 -8.44 -8.27 -0.44
CA ARG A 110 -8.61 -9.48 0.40
C ARG A 110 -7.34 -9.88 1.16
N GLY A 111 -6.47 -8.91 1.46
CA GLY A 111 -5.20 -9.12 2.17
C GLY A 111 -5.22 -8.60 3.62
N PRO A 112 -4.13 -8.77 4.37
CA PRO A 112 -4.02 -8.24 5.72
C PRO A 112 -4.17 -6.71 5.73
N GLY A 113 -5.22 -6.21 6.36
CA GLY A 113 -5.50 -4.76 6.43
C GLY A 113 -4.65 -3.99 7.44
N SER A 114 -3.69 -4.64 8.10
CA SER A 114 -2.87 -4.03 9.14
C SER A 114 -1.44 -4.56 9.17
N ALA A 115 -0.51 -3.73 9.67
CA ALA A 115 0.88 -4.13 9.86
C ALA A 115 1.01 -5.39 10.73
N ARG A 116 0.22 -5.51 11.80
CA ARG A 116 0.23 -6.69 12.69
C ARG A 116 -0.17 -7.95 11.93
N GLY A 117 -1.27 -7.90 11.18
CA GLY A 117 -1.71 -9.02 10.34
C GLY A 117 -0.67 -9.39 9.28
N GLY A 118 -0.01 -8.40 8.68
CA GLY A 118 1.11 -8.61 7.76
C GLY A 118 2.29 -9.32 8.42
N ILE A 119 2.69 -8.91 9.63
CA ILE A 119 3.78 -9.56 10.39
C ILE A 119 3.43 -11.01 10.67
N THR A 120 2.22 -11.28 11.18
CA THR A 120 1.77 -12.65 11.48
C THR A 120 1.79 -13.52 10.23
N MET A 121 1.29 -13.01 9.10
CA MET A 121 1.27 -13.76 7.83
C MET A 121 2.69 -14.04 7.32
N VAL A 122 3.60 -13.05 7.34
CA VAL A 122 5.00 -13.25 6.94
C VAL A 122 5.70 -14.23 7.87
N ALA A 123 5.51 -14.12 9.18
CA ALA A 123 6.13 -15.03 10.16
C ALA A 123 5.66 -16.48 9.98
N VAL A 124 4.38 -16.70 9.73
CA VAL A 124 3.83 -18.05 9.48
C VAL A 124 4.39 -18.62 8.17
N LEU A 125 4.34 -17.86 7.06
CA LEU A 125 4.83 -18.33 5.76
C LEU A 125 6.35 -18.57 5.77
N ALA A 126 7.12 -17.67 6.39
CA ALA A 126 8.55 -17.83 6.56
C ALA A 126 8.87 -19.03 7.46
N GLY A 127 8.15 -19.21 8.57
CA GLY A 127 8.34 -20.35 9.47
C GLY A 127 8.07 -21.69 8.80
N LEU A 128 6.95 -21.82 8.09
CA LEU A 128 6.60 -23.05 7.35
C LEU A 128 7.63 -23.36 6.27
N THR A 129 8.03 -22.36 5.49
CA THR A 129 9.01 -22.57 4.40
C THR A 129 10.39 -22.87 4.96
N GLY A 130 10.79 -22.16 6.02
CA GLY A 130 12.06 -22.35 6.71
C GLY A 130 12.18 -23.73 7.35
N ALA A 131 11.09 -24.24 7.95
CA ALA A 131 11.05 -25.60 8.48
C ALA A 131 11.24 -26.65 7.37
N GLY A 132 10.59 -26.44 6.21
CA GLY A 132 10.79 -27.30 5.03
C GLY A 132 12.23 -27.28 4.51
N MET A 133 12.84 -26.09 4.41
CA MET A 133 14.25 -25.97 4.00
C MET A 133 15.20 -26.57 5.02
N ALA A 134 14.93 -26.41 6.32
CA ALA A 134 15.76 -26.98 7.38
C ALA A 134 15.82 -28.51 7.32
N ALA A 135 14.73 -29.18 6.90
CA ALA A 135 14.71 -30.62 6.71
C ALA A 135 15.69 -31.11 5.61
N THR A 136 16.11 -30.23 4.69
CA THR A 136 17.07 -30.54 3.62
C THR A 136 18.53 -30.26 3.99
N LEU A 137 18.79 -29.60 5.13
CA LEU A 137 20.14 -29.26 5.59
C LEU A 137 21.06 -30.48 5.81
N PRO A 138 20.60 -31.61 6.37
CA PRO A 138 21.46 -32.79 6.56
C PRO A 138 22.03 -33.35 5.26
N SER A 139 21.36 -33.09 4.12
CA SER A 139 21.78 -33.53 2.80
C SER A 139 22.66 -32.50 2.06
N ALA A 140 22.88 -31.33 2.65
CA ALA A 140 23.71 -30.27 2.08
C ALA A 140 25.16 -30.43 2.59
N GLU A 141 25.88 -31.41 2.06
CA GLU A 141 27.26 -31.72 2.50
C GLU A 141 28.29 -30.70 2.00
N GLU A 142 27.95 -29.94 0.95
CA GLU A 142 28.83 -28.92 0.39
C GLU A 142 28.57 -27.54 1.00
N ARG A 143 29.64 -26.83 1.41
CA ARG A 143 29.56 -25.46 1.94
C ARG A 143 28.84 -24.48 1.00
N GLY A 144 28.92 -24.69 -0.31
CA GLY A 144 28.22 -23.89 -1.31
C GLY A 144 26.70 -24.03 -1.24
N THR A 145 26.21 -25.23 -0.95
CA THR A 145 24.78 -25.56 -0.87
C THR A 145 24.13 -24.94 0.37
N VAL A 146 24.83 -24.90 1.50
CA VAL A 146 24.33 -24.26 2.73
C VAL A 146 24.20 -22.75 2.54
N VAL A 147 25.20 -22.09 1.94
CA VAL A 147 25.14 -20.65 1.64
C VAL A 147 24.00 -20.35 0.66
N ALA A 148 23.81 -21.20 -0.36
CA ALA A 148 22.71 -21.07 -1.31
C ALA A 148 21.33 -21.17 -0.62
N LEU A 149 21.15 -22.14 0.27
CA LEU A 149 19.90 -22.34 1.03
C LEU A 149 19.59 -21.17 1.96
N VAL A 150 20.57 -20.72 2.75
CA VAL A 150 20.41 -19.60 3.69
C VAL A 150 20.10 -18.32 2.93
N GLY A 151 20.85 -18.03 1.86
CA GLY A 151 20.61 -16.83 1.05
C GLY A 151 19.26 -16.86 0.34
N ALA A 152 18.85 -18.00 -0.20
CA ALA A 152 17.51 -18.17 -0.79
C ALA A 152 16.39 -17.94 0.24
N TYR A 153 16.56 -18.46 1.47
CA TYR A 153 15.61 -18.22 2.56
C TYR A 153 15.52 -16.72 2.93
N LEU A 154 16.66 -16.04 3.08
CA LEU A 154 16.67 -14.60 3.38
C LEU A 154 16.02 -13.77 2.27
N LEU A 155 16.26 -14.11 1.01
CA LEU A 155 15.60 -13.47 -0.14
C LEU A 155 14.09 -13.73 -0.15
N LEU A 156 13.65 -14.95 0.19
CA LEU A 156 12.23 -15.26 0.36
C LEU A 156 11.60 -14.41 1.45
N VAL A 157 12.23 -14.30 2.64
CA VAL A 157 11.72 -13.46 3.73
C VAL A 157 11.65 -11.99 3.31
N ALA A 158 12.65 -11.50 2.57
CA ALA A 158 12.64 -10.15 2.02
C ALA A 158 11.51 -9.94 1.01
N LEU A 159 11.27 -10.92 0.13
CA LEU A 159 10.16 -10.91 -0.84
C LEU A 159 8.79 -10.92 -0.14
N LEU A 160 8.58 -11.79 0.85
CA LEU A 160 7.36 -11.83 1.66
C LEU A 160 7.14 -10.49 2.37
N THR A 161 8.20 -9.90 2.91
CA THR A 161 8.15 -8.59 3.54
C THR A 161 7.74 -7.50 2.53
N ALA A 162 8.33 -7.49 1.34
CA ALA A 162 8.04 -6.52 0.29
C ALA A 162 6.59 -6.64 -0.24
N CYS A 163 6.10 -7.85 -0.44
CA CYS A 163 4.80 -8.12 -1.06
C CYS A 163 3.63 -8.19 -0.07
N ILE A 164 3.87 -8.46 1.22
CA ILE A 164 2.81 -8.64 2.23
C ILE A 164 2.92 -7.57 3.30
N LEU A 165 4.05 -7.49 4.01
CA LEU A 165 4.16 -6.62 5.18
C LEU A 165 4.11 -5.14 4.81
N VAL A 166 4.89 -4.71 3.80
CA VAL A 166 4.94 -3.32 3.35
C VAL A 166 3.56 -2.79 2.93
N PRO A 167 2.81 -3.43 2.00
CA PRO A 167 1.49 -2.93 1.63
C PRO A 167 0.50 -2.98 2.79
N SER A 168 0.53 -4.03 3.63
CA SER A 168 -0.34 -4.12 4.82
C SER A 168 -0.08 -2.98 5.82
N ALA A 169 1.18 -2.57 5.99
CA ALA A 169 1.58 -1.47 6.86
C ALA A 169 1.22 -0.09 6.28
N VAL A 170 1.14 0.04 4.95
CA VAL A 170 0.66 1.24 4.28
C VAL A 170 -0.87 1.34 4.39
N MET A 171 -1.59 0.25 4.13
CA MET A 171 -3.05 0.19 4.25
C MET A 171 -3.52 0.48 5.68
N GLY A 172 -2.89 -0.14 6.69
CA GLY A 172 -3.25 0.08 8.09
C GLY A 172 -3.06 1.53 8.57
N ARG A 173 -2.30 2.35 7.83
CA ARG A 173 -2.08 3.78 8.12
C ARG A 173 -2.73 4.72 7.09
N ALA A 174 -3.50 4.20 6.14
CA ALA A 174 -4.05 4.96 5.04
C ALA A 174 -4.90 6.15 5.50
N ARG A 175 -5.86 5.91 6.40
CA ARG A 175 -6.78 6.94 6.94
C ARG A 175 -6.04 8.05 7.70
N GLN A 176 -5.11 7.67 8.58
CA GLN A 176 -4.28 8.63 9.32
C GLN A 176 -3.37 9.44 8.37
N SER A 177 -2.76 8.78 7.39
CA SER A 177 -1.92 9.42 6.38
C SER A 177 -2.74 10.32 5.46
N PHE A 178 -4.00 10.00 5.17
CA PHE A 178 -4.91 10.84 4.40
C PHE A 178 -5.30 12.08 5.19
N ARG A 179 -5.73 11.92 6.45
CA ARG A 179 -6.04 13.05 7.35
C ARG A 179 -4.88 14.02 7.46
N ARG A 180 -3.67 13.51 7.74
CA ARG A 180 -2.45 14.35 7.84
C ARG A 180 -2.21 15.13 6.54
N ARG A 181 -2.41 14.49 5.38
CA ARG A 181 -2.20 15.14 4.07
C ARG A 181 -3.24 16.21 3.77
N LEU A 182 -4.50 16.03 4.17
CA LEU A 182 -5.51 17.07 4.02
C LEU A 182 -5.18 18.35 4.81
N HIS A 183 -4.40 18.24 5.90
CA HIS A 183 -3.90 19.41 6.63
C HIS A 183 -2.64 20.03 6.02
N THR A 184 -1.79 19.24 5.36
CA THR A 184 -0.49 19.72 4.85
C THR A 184 -0.49 20.10 3.37
N ASP A 185 -1.41 19.55 2.57
CA ASP A 185 -1.47 19.73 1.11
C ASP A 185 -2.72 20.53 0.71
N PRO A 186 -2.58 21.83 0.37
CA PRO A 186 -3.70 22.67 -0.03
C PRO A 186 -4.36 22.20 -1.33
N HIS A 187 -3.62 21.56 -2.24
CA HIS A 187 -4.17 21.11 -3.51
C HIS A 187 -5.10 19.92 -3.29
N LEU A 188 -4.64 18.93 -2.53
CA LEU A 188 -5.48 17.78 -2.15
C LEU A 188 -6.71 18.24 -1.36
N ARG A 189 -6.54 19.18 -0.42
CA ARG A 189 -7.65 19.73 0.37
C ARG A 189 -8.73 20.35 -0.53
N ARG A 190 -8.35 21.24 -1.46
CA ARG A 190 -9.30 21.86 -2.41
C ARG A 190 -10.01 20.83 -3.29
N ALA A 191 -9.30 19.80 -3.73
CA ALA A 191 -9.90 18.74 -4.54
C ALA A 191 -10.95 17.95 -3.75
N VAL A 192 -10.70 17.67 -2.47
CA VAL A 192 -11.66 17.01 -1.57
C VAL A 192 -12.82 17.93 -1.19
N GLU A 193 -12.58 19.23 -1.01
CA GLU A 193 -13.66 20.22 -0.84
C GLU A 193 -14.54 20.34 -2.11
N GLY A 194 -13.94 20.19 -3.29
CA GLY A 194 -14.66 20.09 -4.57
C GLY A 194 -15.51 18.82 -4.69
N ASP A 195 -14.97 17.67 -4.28
CA ASP A 195 -15.73 16.40 -4.19
C ASP A 195 -16.89 16.57 -3.20
N LEU A 196 -16.67 17.13 -2.01
CA LEU A 196 -17.73 17.41 -1.02
C LEU A 196 -18.86 18.28 -1.59
N ALA A 197 -18.56 19.26 -2.43
CA ALA A 197 -19.55 20.17 -3.00
C ALA A 197 -20.38 19.54 -4.13
N THR A 198 -19.86 18.51 -4.80
CA THR A 198 -20.47 17.92 -6.00
C THR A 198 -21.00 16.51 -5.78
N TRP A 199 -20.46 15.82 -4.77
CA TRP A 199 -20.78 14.43 -4.50
C TRP A 199 -22.22 14.28 -4.03
N ARG A 200 -22.91 13.37 -4.70
CA ARG A 200 -24.21 12.86 -4.30
C ARG A 200 -24.09 11.36 -4.20
N ASP A 201 -24.69 10.79 -3.17
CA ASP A 201 -24.67 9.36 -2.99
C ASP A 201 -25.45 8.66 -4.12
N PRO A 202 -24.79 7.84 -4.96
CA PRO A 202 -25.48 7.14 -6.04
C PRO A 202 -26.48 6.08 -5.55
N TYR A 203 -26.35 5.59 -4.31
CA TYR A 203 -27.15 4.48 -3.78
C TYR A 203 -27.98 4.82 -2.53
N GLY A 204 -27.84 6.03 -1.97
CA GLY A 204 -28.55 6.47 -0.76
C GLY A 204 -28.13 5.76 0.54
N ASN A 205 -27.01 5.05 0.54
CA ASN A 205 -26.51 4.20 1.62
C ASN A 205 -25.38 4.83 2.45
N ALA A 206 -24.84 5.98 2.08
CA ALA A 206 -23.73 6.64 2.76
C ALA A 206 -23.85 8.17 2.71
N GLY A 207 -23.54 8.83 3.83
CA GLY A 207 -23.23 10.25 3.83
C GLY A 207 -21.78 10.50 3.42
N TYR A 208 -21.44 11.77 3.20
CA TYR A 208 -20.04 12.16 3.00
C TYR A 208 -19.17 11.70 4.18
N GLY A 209 -19.67 11.97 5.39
CA GLY A 209 -19.36 11.25 6.63
C GLY A 209 -17.93 11.44 7.17
N PRO A 210 -17.70 11.02 8.43
CA PRO A 210 -16.39 11.15 9.08
C PRO A 210 -15.34 10.22 8.47
N LEU A 211 -14.07 10.63 8.60
CA LEU A 211 -12.89 9.82 8.28
C LEU A 211 -12.49 8.92 9.45
#